data_AF-A0A427A060-F1
#
_entry.id   AF-A0A427A060-F1
#
_cell.length_a   1.000
_cell.length_b   1.000
_cell.length_c   1.000
_cell.angle_alpha   90.00
_cell.angle_beta   90.00
_cell.angle_gamma   90.00
#
_symmetry.space_group_name_H-M   'P 1'
#
loop_
_entity.id
_entity.type
_entity.pdbx_description
1 polymer ?
#
loop_
_entity_poly.entity_id
_entity_poly.type
_entity_poly.pdbx_seq_one_letter_code
_entity_poly.pdbx_strand_id
1 'polypeptide(L)'
;MNLKATKTSLNPHLQKKKAVVLPREEGGKVEMAMKSQFTLRLWGLRNRFNSILTMSIALIIVLTIFITMRNGDQTEILAMEAKELSAGSCDLFSGRWVYDNTTYPLYQESGCKFMSDQSACEKFGRRDLKYQNWRWQPHGCNLPRWGSFEDQHGIHKEIDSLRGYELALNTWSEWLEFHVDHLKTKLFFMSMSPTHLSPSGQNCYDEAEPIAEEGYWGEDTNENMMRVVEKVIKSLRGRGVSVQMLNITQLSEYRKDGHPSIYRKQWEPLTKEQQDNPGSYADCIHWCLPGVPDVWNQLLYAYLFPE
;
A
#
# COMPACT_ATOMS: atom_id res chain seq x y z
N MET A 1 93.77 -31.11 30.17
CA MET A 1 95.22 -30.96 29.90
C MET A 1 95.55 -29.49 29.74
N ASN A 2 96.55 -29.00 30.49
CA ASN A 2 97.36 -27.76 30.33
C ASN A 2 96.64 -26.39 30.35
N LEU A 3 96.88 -25.52 31.36
CA LEU A 3 97.99 -24.53 31.49
C LEU A 3 97.90 -23.45 30.39
N LYS A 4 98.05 -22.12 30.58
CA LYS A 4 98.72 -21.27 31.58
C LYS A 4 98.42 -19.80 31.22
N ALA A 5 98.34 -18.90 32.22
CA ALA A 5 98.97 -17.56 32.35
C ALA A 5 98.91 -16.54 31.16
N THR A 6 98.82 -15.21 31.30
CA THR A 6 99.61 -14.29 32.15
C THR A 6 99.19 -12.82 31.85
N LYS A 7 99.23 -11.92 32.86
CA LYS A 7 99.71 -10.49 32.92
C LYS A 7 99.33 -9.49 31.78
N THR A 8 99.10 -8.18 31.94
CA THR A 8 99.70 -7.08 32.75
C THR A 8 98.84 -5.81 32.43
N SER A 9 98.37 -4.92 33.33
CA SER A 9 99.10 -3.83 34.05
C SER A 9 99.84 -2.88 33.09
N LEU A 10 99.86 -1.53 33.17
CA LEU A 10 99.48 -0.45 34.10
C LEU A 10 99.74 0.88 33.30
N ASN A 11 99.18 2.07 33.55
CA ASN A 11 99.63 3.08 34.56
C ASN A 11 99.36 4.54 34.03
N PRO A 12 99.65 5.65 34.75
CA PRO A 12 98.70 6.33 35.65
C PRO A 12 98.75 7.88 35.57
N HIS A 13 98.04 8.58 36.48
CA HIS A 13 98.61 9.47 37.51
C HIS A 13 97.45 10.03 38.38
N LEU A 14 97.40 9.72 39.69
CA LEU A 14 97.75 10.57 40.87
C LEU A 14 96.71 11.69 41.17
N GLN A 15 96.24 11.97 42.40
CA GLN A 15 96.65 11.55 43.75
C GLN A 15 95.60 11.98 44.82
N LYS A 16 95.35 11.11 45.83
CA LYS A 16 95.11 11.29 47.31
C LYS A 16 94.31 12.52 47.85
N LYS A 17 93.43 12.45 48.88
CA LYS A 17 93.62 11.93 50.27
C LYS A 17 92.29 12.02 51.10
N LYS A 18 92.04 11.01 51.97
CA LYS A 18 91.35 10.88 53.31
C LYS A 18 90.55 12.07 53.94
N ALA A 19 89.56 11.94 54.85
CA ALA A 19 88.73 10.88 55.47
C ALA A 19 87.71 11.48 56.52
N VAL A 20 86.74 10.67 57.00
CA VAL A 20 86.04 10.66 58.35
C VAL A 20 84.69 11.45 58.59
N VAL A 21 83.61 10.65 58.78
CA VAL A 21 82.43 10.64 59.73
C VAL A 21 81.29 11.70 59.75
N LEU A 22 80.04 11.16 59.87
CA LEU A 22 78.62 11.59 60.06
C LEU A 22 78.31 12.82 60.98
N PRO A 23 77.10 13.48 61.03
CA PRO A 23 75.73 12.87 60.95
C PRO A 23 74.49 13.69 60.38
N ARG A 24 73.38 12.95 60.16
CA ARG A 24 71.89 13.16 60.31
C ARG A 24 71.14 14.48 59.94
N GLU A 25 69.92 14.27 59.40
CA GLU A 25 68.65 15.09 59.33
C GLU A 25 68.19 15.71 57.97
N GLU A 26 66.87 16.02 57.91
CA GLU A 26 65.84 15.82 56.86
C GLU A 26 65.69 16.86 55.71
N GLY A 27 64.96 16.50 54.62
CA GLY A 27 63.91 17.35 54.00
C GLY A 27 64.03 17.91 52.55
N GLY A 28 63.25 17.35 51.59
CA GLY A 28 62.31 18.04 50.65
C GLY A 28 62.73 18.73 49.31
N LYS A 29 62.16 18.27 48.15
CA LYS A 29 61.41 19.00 47.06
C LYS A 29 61.51 18.39 45.64
N VAL A 30 60.38 18.07 44.98
CA VAL A 30 60.14 18.13 43.51
C VAL A 30 58.63 18.26 43.19
N GLU A 31 58.16 19.35 42.55
CA GLU A 31 56.84 19.43 41.87
C GLU A 31 56.87 20.54 40.80
N MET A 32 56.67 20.22 39.50
CA MET A 32 56.08 21.07 38.43
C MET A 32 56.34 20.45 37.03
N ALA A 33 55.48 19.54 36.57
CA ALA A 33 55.36 19.17 35.14
C ALA A 33 54.02 18.45 34.80
N MET A 34 53.30 17.89 35.77
CA MET A 34 52.17 17.00 35.51
C MET A 34 50.79 17.70 35.35
N LYS A 35 50.67 18.99 35.71
CA LYS A 35 49.36 19.69 35.77
C LYS A 35 48.81 20.17 34.41
N SER A 36 49.65 20.46 33.42
CA SER A 36 49.22 21.06 32.14
C SER A 36 48.62 20.06 31.14
N GLN A 37 49.15 18.84 31.05
CA GLN A 37 48.59 17.80 30.16
C GLN A 37 47.23 17.27 30.63
N PHE A 38 46.98 17.31 31.94
CA PHE A 38 45.75 16.79 32.52
C PHE A 38 44.55 17.73 32.29
N THR A 39 44.78 19.05 32.39
CA THR A 39 43.74 20.07 32.17
C THR A 39 43.29 20.14 30.71
N LEU A 40 44.20 19.98 29.75
CA LEU A 40 43.86 19.96 28.32
C LEU A 40 43.01 18.73 27.93
N ARG A 41 43.32 17.54 28.50
CA ARG A 41 42.55 16.31 28.30
C ARG A 41 41.16 16.39 28.93
N LEU A 42 41.04 16.94 30.14
CA LEU A 42 39.73 17.13 30.79
C LEU A 42 38.84 18.14 30.06
N TRP A 43 39.42 19.20 29.49
CA TRP A 43 38.66 20.18 28.70
C TRP A 43 38.14 19.59 27.38
N GLY A 44 38.96 18.79 26.69
CA GLY A 44 38.55 18.05 25.49
C GLY A 44 37.46 17.01 25.74
N LEU A 45 37.53 16.25 26.84
CA LEU A 45 36.46 15.32 27.22
C LEU A 45 35.17 16.07 27.62
N ARG A 46 35.25 17.15 28.39
CA ARG A 46 34.08 17.95 28.78
C ARG A 46 33.35 18.58 27.58
N ASN A 47 34.09 19.03 26.56
CA ASN A 47 33.48 19.52 25.32
C ASN A 47 32.84 18.40 24.47
N ARG A 48 33.44 17.20 24.46
CA ARG A 48 32.85 16.01 23.79
C ARG A 48 31.59 15.54 24.50
N PHE A 49 31.55 15.52 25.83
CA PHE A 49 30.35 15.19 26.60
C PHE A 49 29.25 16.25 26.45
N ASN A 50 29.59 17.54 26.45
CA ASN A 50 28.61 18.61 26.20
C ASN A 50 28.05 18.56 24.76
N SER A 51 28.87 18.20 23.78
CA SER A 51 28.44 18.01 22.38
C SER A 51 27.55 16.76 22.21
N ILE A 52 27.88 15.65 22.86
CA ILE A 52 27.04 14.44 22.85
C ILE A 52 25.73 14.70 23.59
N LEU A 53 25.76 15.39 24.73
CA LEU A 53 24.57 15.73 25.50
C LEU A 53 23.62 16.64 24.72
N THR A 54 24.15 17.64 24.01
CA THR A 54 23.34 18.52 23.15
C THR A 54 22.75 17.80 21.94
N MET A 55 23.48 16.87 21.33
CA MET A 55 22.96 16.03 20.25
C MET A 55 21.89 15.04 20.72
N SER A 56 22.07 14.45 21.90
CA SER A 56 21.05 13.57 22.50
C SER A 56 19.78 14.33 22.85
N ILE A 57 19.88 15.56 23.39
CA ILE A 57 18.72 16.40 23.69
C ILE A 57 18.01 16.83 22.40
N ALA A 58 18.75 17.23 21.36
CA ALA A 58 18.18 17.59 20.07
C ALA A 58 17.43 16.39 19.42
N LEU A 59 18.00 15.19 19.50
CA LEU A 59 17.35 13.97 19.01
C LEU A 59 16.08 13.65 19.80
N ILE A 60 16.09 13.81 21.12
CA ILE A 60 14.89 13.61 21.95
C ILE A 60 13.81 14.62 21.58
N ILE A 61 14.16 15.89 21.34
CA ILE A 61 13.19 16.92 20.91
C ILE A 61 12.60 16.60 19.53
N VAL A 62 13.42 16.16 18.58
CA VAL A 62 12.93 15.75 17.25
C VAL A 62 12.03 14.51 17.37
N LEU A 63 12.39 13.54 18.20
CA LEU A 63 11.59 12.35 18.45
C LEU A 63 10.28 12.69 19.16
N THR A 64 10.28 13.57 20.15
CA THR A 64 9.05 14.00 20.82
C THR A 64 8.16 14.80 19.87
N ILE A 65 8.71 15.70 19.06
CA ILE A 65 7.95 16.41 18.02
C ILE A 65 7.35 15.41 17.04
N PHE A 66 8.15 14.48 16.51
CA PHE A 66 7.69 13.44 15.58
C PHE A 66 6.60 12.55 16.18
N ILE A 67 6.75 12.14 17.46
CA ILE A 67 5.72 11.37 18.18
C ILE A 67 4.47 12.21 18.41
N THR A 68 4.59 13.49 18.76
CA THR A 68 3.42 14.37 18.95
C THR A 68 2.71 14.68 17.64
N MET A 69 3.44 14.85 16.53
CA MET A 69 2.85 15.04 15.21
C MET A 69 2.17 13.75 14.73
N ARG A 70 2.80 12.58 14.92
CA ARG A 70 2.20 11.27 14.58
C ARG A 70 0.98 10.94 15.45
N ASN A 71 1.03 11.25 16.75
CA ASN A 71 -0.11 11.07 17.64
C ASN A 71 -1.23 12.07 17.33
N GLY A 72 -0.91 13.31 16.93
CA GLY A 72 -1.85 14.31 16.44
C GLY A 72 -2.57 13.84 15.17
N ASP A 73 -1.82 13.32 14.21
CA ASP A 73 -2.34 12.74 12.97
C ASP A 73 -3.19 11.48 13.24
N GLN A 74 -2.77 10.61 14.19
CA GLN A 74 -3.59 9.49 14.65
C GLN A 74 -4.86 9.93 15.39
N THR A 75 -4.81 11.01 16.18
CA THR A 75 -6.00 11.51 16.88
C THR A 75 -6.97 12.19 15.92
N GLU A 76 -6.47 12.86 14.88
CA GLU A 76 -7.30 13.39 13.79
C GLU A 76 -7.88 12.27 12.91
N ILE A 77 -7.11 11.23 12.57
CA ILE A 77 -7.63 10.04 11.84
C ILE A 77 -8.67 9.31 12.69
N LEU A 78 -8.42 9.07 13.97
CA LEU A 78 -9.40 8.46 14.88
C LEU A 78 -10.62 9.36 15.12
N ALA A 79 -10.46 10.69 15.13
CA ALA A 79 -11.57 11.62 15.21
C ALA A 79 -12.36 11.69 13.89
N MET A 80 -11.72 11.54 12.74
CA MET A 80 -12.35 11.41 11.43
C MET A 80 -13.10 10.08 11.31
N GLU A 81 -12.51 8.97 11.77
CA GLU A 81 -13.13 7.64 11.84
C GLU A 81 -14.29 7.62 12.85
N ALA A 82 -14.17 8.29 14.00
CA ALA A 82 -15.25 8.48 14.95
C ALA A 82 -16.36 9.42 14.44
N LYS A 83 -16.02 10.39 13.57
CA LYS A 83 -16.98 11.30 12.94
C LYS A 83 -17.77 10.63 11.80
N GLU A 84 -17.12 9.73 11.05
CA GLU A 84 -17.79 8.79 10.13
C GLU A 84 -18.74 7.84 10.90
N LEU A 85 -18.29 7.29 12.04
CA LEU A 85 -19.15 6.45 12.89
C LEU A 85 -20.33 7.22 13.53
N SER A 86 -20.15 8.54 13.72
CA SER A 86 -21.15 9.46 14.29
C SER A 86 -22.12 10.04 13.25
N ALA A 87 -21.91 9.83 11.95
CA ALA A 87 -22.89 10.13 10.91
C ALA A 87 -24.00 9.07 10.93
N GLY A 88 -24.73 9.02 12.04
CA GLY A 88 -25.94 8.22 12.26
C GLY A 88 -25.73 6.72 12.04
N SER A 89 -25.13 6.04 13.03
CA SER A 89 -25.28 4.58 13.21
C SER A 89 -26.77 4.23 13.20
N CYS A 90 -27.33 3.95 12.02
CA CYS A 90 -28.68 3.43 11.89
C CYS A 90 -28.66 1.98 12.33
N ASP A 91 -29.21 1.70 13.50
CA ASP A 91 -29.45 0.32 13.91
C ASP A 91 -30.50 -0.30 12.98
N LEU A 92 -30.02 -1.08 12.01
CA LEU A 92 -30.85 -1.74 11.01
C LEU A 92 -31.80 -2.79 11.62
N PHE A 93 -31.55 -3.24 12.85
CA PHE A 93 -32.32 -4.28 13.52
C PHE A 93 -33.36 -3.72 14.49
N SER A 94 -33.34 -2.40 14.74
CA SER A 94 -34.32 -1.70 15.57
C SER A 94 -35.31 -0.93 14.70
N GLY A 95 -36.55 -1.40 14.65
CA GLY A 95 -37.56 -0.91 13.71
C GLY A 95 -38.91 -1.58 13.85
N ARG A 96 -39.73 -1.47 12.80
CA ARG A 96 -41.06 -2.08 12.73
C ARG A 96 -41.37 -2.62 11.35
N TRP A 97 -42.24 -3.62 11.30
CA TRP A 97 -42.88 -4.07 10.07
C TRP A 97 -43.94 -3.05 9.62
N VAL A 98 -43.86 -2.63 8.37
CA VAL A 98 -44.79 -1.69 7.73
C VAL A 98 -45.42 -2.39 6.53
N TYR A 99 -46.74 -2.37 6.45
CA TYR A 99 -47.46 -2.92 5.31
C TYR A 99 -47.30 -1.99 4.11
N ASP A 100 -46.84 -2.55 2.99
CA ASP A 100 -46.52 -1.85 1.75
C ASP A 100 -46.83 -2.77 0.57
N ASN A 101 -47.98 -2.56 -0.07
CA ASN A 101 -48.40 -3.33 -1.24
C ASN A 101 -48.10 -2.61 -2.57
N THR A 102 -47.41 -1.47 -2.53
CA THR A 102 -47.02 -0.72 -3.73
C THR A 102 -45.59 -1.05 -4.14
N THR A 103 -44.71 -1.33 -3.17
CA THR A 103 -43.29 -1.63 -3.42
C THR A 103 -42.88 -3.07 -3.06
N TYR A 104 -43.73 -3.84 -2.36
CA TYR A 104 -43.49 -5.25 -2.02
C TYR A 104 -44.60 -6.17 -2.55
N PRO A 105 -44.26 -7.43 -2.91
CA PRO A 105 -42.94 -8.06 -2.78
C PRO A 105 -41.93 -7.56 -3.82
N LEU A 106 -40.64 -7.68 -3.51
CA LEU A 106 -39.55 -7.28 -4.41
C LEU A 106 -39.47 -8.12 -5.69
N TYR A 107 -40.06 -9.31 -5.69
CA TYR A 107 -40.20 -10.20 -6.84
C TYR A 107 -41.42 -11.10 -6.65
N GLN A 108 -41.93 -11.67 -7.74
CA GLN A 108 -43.00 -12.69 -7.68
C GLN A 108 -42.38 -14.09 -7.60
N GLU A 109 -42.97 -15.00 -6.80
CA GLU A 109 -42.49 -16.38 -6.64
C GLU A 109 -42.36 -17.09 -7.99
N SER A 110 -43.36 -16.92 -8.87
CA SER A 110 -43.41 -17.47 -10.23
C SER A 110 -42.32 -16.92 -11.17
N GLY A 111 -41.79 -15.74 -10.89
CA GLY A 111 -40.72 -15.10 -11.67
C GLY A 111 -39.32 -15.59 -11.31
N CYS A 112 -39.14 -16.25 -10.17
CA CYS A 112 -37.84 -16.70 -9.69
C CYS A 112 -37.51 -18.11 -10.19
N LYS A 113 -36.71 -18.21 -11.27
CA LYS A 113 -36.31 -19.50 -11.88
C LYS A 113 -35.53 -20.43 -10.95
N PHE A 114 -34.94 -19.88 -9.88
CA PHE A 114 -34.08 -20.61 -8.94
C PHE A 114 -34.78 -20.92 -7.61
N MET A 115 -36.08 -20.61 -7.47
CA MET A 115 -36.82 -20.85 -6.23
C MET A 115 -36.86 -22.34 -5.90
N SER A 116 -36.39 -22.70 -4.70
CA SER A 116 -36.45 -24.08 -4.23
C SER A 116 -37.89 -24.47 -3.86
N ASP A 117 -38.25 -25.74 -4.09
CA ASP A 117 -39.59 -26.24 -3.77
C ASP A 117 -39.94 -26.12 -2.29
N GLN A 118 -38.94 -26.21 -1.40
CA GLN A 118 -39.13 -26.07 0.04
C GLN A 118 -39.59 -24.65 0.44
N SER A 119 -39.37 -23.65 -0.41
CA SER A 119 -39.68 -22.24 -0.15
C SER A 119 -40.85 -21.70 -1.00
N ALA A 120 -41.30 -22.46 -2.01
CA ALA A 120 -42.31 -22.04 -2.98
C ALA A 120 -43.76 -22.19 -2.45
N CYS A 121 -44.10 -21.42 -1.42
CA CYS A 121 -45.39 -21.53 -0.72
C CYS A 121 -46.60 -21.38 -1.65
N GLU A 122 -46.56 -20.44 -2.60
CA GLU A 122 -47.65 -20.23 -3.56
C GLU A 122 -47.80 -21.43 -4.48
N LYS A 123 -46.70 -21.94 -5.04
CA LYS A 123 -46.65 -23.17 -5.85
C LYS A 123 -47.25 -24.38 -5.11
N PHE A 124 -47.04 -24.47 -3.80
CA PHE A 124 -47.55 -25.55 -2.95
C PHE A 124 -48.90 -25.23 -2.26
N GLY A 125 -49.62 -24.22 -2.76
CA GLY A 125 -51.05 -24.03 -2.47
C GLY A 125 -51.38 -23.01 -1.38
N ARG A 126 -50.42 -22.27 -0.86
CA ARG A 126 -50.69 -21.14 0.05
C ARG A 126 -51.41 -20.02 -0.71
N ARG A 127 -52.56 -19.56 -0.20
CA ARG A 127 -53.40 -18.55 -0.86
C ARG A 127 -53.41 -17.18 -0.15
N ASP A 128 -52.99 -17.11 1.10
CA ASP A 128 -52.97 -15.90 1.91
C ASP A 128 -51.73 -15.03 1.61
N LEU A 129 -51.57 -14.52 0.39
CA LEU A 129 -50.32 -13.90 -0.06
C LEU A 129 -49.98 -12.53 0.57
N LYS A 130 -50.85 -11.96 1.42
CA LYS A 130 -50.63 -10.65 2.07
C LYS A 130 -49.37 -10.58 2.93
N TYR A 131 -48.83 -11.73 3.37
CA TYR A 131 -47.56 -11.77 4.10
C TYR A 131 -46.38 -11.23 3.27
N GLN A 132 -46.49 -11.29 1.94
CA GLN A 132 -45.45 -10.84 1.00
C GLN A 132 -45.34 -9.30 0.95
N ASN A 133 -46.35 -8.57 1.42
CA ASN A 133 -46.45 -7.10 1.35
C ASN A 133 -45.94 -6.40 2.63
N TRP A 134 -45.13 -7.04 3.47
CA TRP A 134 -44.57 -6.40 4.66
C TRP A 134 -43.10 -6.06 4.43
N ARG A 135 -42.73 -4.81 4.73
CA ARG A 135 -41.33 -4.34 4.69
C ARG A 135 -40.83 -3.94 6.07
N TRP A 136 -39.54 -4.12 6.30
CA TRP A 136 -38.89 -3.67 7.53
C TRP A 136 -38.49 -2.19 7.42
N GLN A 137 -38.83 -1.40 8.44
CA GLN A 137 -38.50 0.03 8.52
C GLN A 137 -37.68 0.28 9.80
N PRO A 138 -36.35 0.44 9.70
CA PRO A 138 -35.52 0.89 10.80
C PRO A 138 -35.97 2.26 11.33
N HIS A 139 -35.80 2.51 12.63
CA HIS A 139 -36.20 3.78 13.24
C HIS A 139 -35.34 4.97 12.78
N GLY A 140 -34.05 4.74 12.50
CA GLY A 140 -33.08 5.80 12.19
C GLY A 140 -32.80 6.02 10.70
N CYS A 141 -33.33 5.18 9.81
CA CYS A 141 -33.08 5.28 8.37
C CYS A 141 -34.07 4.46 7.53
N ASN A 142 -33.97 4.62 6.21
CA ASN A 142 -34.64 3.76 5.24
C ASN A 142 -33.70 2.65 4.76
N LEU A 143 -34.22 1.43 4.61
CA LEU A 143 -33.47 0.38 3.91
C LEU A 143 -33.31 0.79 2.43
N PRO A 144 -32.10 0.61 1.85
CA PRO A 144 -31.91 0.81 0.42
C PRO A 144 -32.80 -0.17 -0.35
N ARG A 145 -33.48 0.34 -1.38
CA ARG A 145 -34.30 -0.50 -2.27
C ARG A 145 -33.38 -1.20 -3.25
N TRP A 146 -33.61 -2.48 -3.48
CA TRP A 146 -32.99 -3.21 -4.59
C TRP A 146 -33.85 -2.97 -5.84
N GLY A 147 -33.22 -2.61 -6.95
CA GLY A 147 -33.88 -2.35 -8.23
C GLY A 147 -33.10 -2.96 -9.39
N SER A 148 -33.76 -3.09 -10.56
CA SER A 148 -33.07 -3.39 -11.82
C SER A 148 -32.43 -2.12 -12.37
N PHE A 149 -31.25 -2.21 -13.00
CA PHE A 149 -30.65 -1.09 -13.74
C PHE A 149 -31.53 -0.58 -14.90
N GLU A 150 -32.56 -1.34 -15.27
CA GLU A 150 -33.50 -1.02 -16.35
C GLU A 150 -34.76 -0.29 -15.88
N ASP A 151 -34.98 -0.15 -14.56
CA ASP A 151 -36.14 0.57 -14.04
C ASP A 151 -35.88 2.08 -14.01
N GLN A 152 -36.65 2.83 -14.80
CA GLN A 152 -36.58 4.30 -14.84
C GLN A 152 -36.93 4.97 -13.49
N HIS A 153 -37.57 4.24 -12.58
CA HIS A 153 -37.88 4.68 -11.22
C HIS A 153 -37.02 3.98 -10.14
N GLY A 154 -35.97 3.28 -10.56
CA GLY A 154 -35.02 2.64 -9.67
C GLY A 154 -34.40 3.67 -8.72
N ILE A 155 -34.48 3.43 -7.41
CA ILE A 155 -33.65 4.17 -6.46
C ILE A 155 -32.30 3.47 -6.40
N HIS A 156 -31.29 4.14 -6.90
CA HIS A 156 -29.90 3.71 -6.79
C HIS A 156 -29.27 4.38 -5.57
N LYS A 157 -28.60 3.57 -4.75
CA LYS A 157 -27.72 4.09 -3.70
C LYS A 157 -26.34 4.31 -4.32
N GLU A 158 -25.85 5.53 -4.24
CA GLU A 158 -24.46 5.83 -4.58
C GLU A 158 -23.54 5.08 -3.60
N ILE A 159 -22.60 4.34 -4.15
CA ILE A 159 -21.58 3.63 -3.40
C ILE A 159 -20.21 4.09 -3.89
N ASP A 160 -19.26 4.18 -2.96
CA ASP A 160 -17.87 4.46 -3.31
C ASP A 160 -17.35 3.45 -4.34
N SER A 161 -16.51 3.92 -5.28
CA SER A 161 -16.03 3.11 -6.39
C SER A 161 -15.22 1.89 -5.93
N LEU A 162 -14.36 2.05 -4.92
CA LEU A 162 -13.58 0.94 -4.37
C LEU A 162 -14.50 -0.07 -3.67
N ARG A 163 -15.52 0.41 -2.95
CA ARG A 163 -16.52 -0.45 -2.33
C ARG A 163 -17.36 -1.20 -3.36
N GLY A 164 -17.78 -0.53 -4.44
CA GLY A 164 -18.49 -1.15 -5.55
C GLY A 164 -17.66 -2.22 -6.23
N TYR A 165 -16.38 -1.95 -6.46
CA TYR A 165 -15.42 -2.90 -7.02
C TYR A 165 -15.23 -4.13 -6.12
N GLU A 166 -15.08 -3.95 -4.80
CA GLU A 166 -15.00 -5.05 -3.83
C GLU A 166 -16.29 -5.90 -3.83
N LEU A 167 -17.47 -5.28 -3.87
CA LEU A 167 -18.74 -6.00 -3.94
C LEU A 167 -18.86 -6.84 -5.22
N ALA A 168 -18.50 -6.26 -6.36
CA ALA A 168 -18.52 -6.95 -7.65
C ALA A 168 -17.57 -8.16 -7.66
N LEU A 169 -16.34 -7.99 -7.17
CA LEU A 169 -15.36 -9.07 -7.10
C LEU A 169 -15.75 -10.17 -6.11
N ASN A 170 -16.34 -9.82 -4.97
CA ASN A 170 -16.84 -10.85 -4.04
C ASN A 170 -17.96 -11.66 -4.69
N THR A 171 -18.91 -11.01 -5.36
CA THR A 171 -19.99 -11.67 -6.09
C THR A 171 -19.44 -12.60 -7.17
N TRP A 172 -18.47 -12.14 -7.96
CA TRP A 172 -17.77 -12.96 -8.94
C TRP A 172 -17.06 -14.16 -8.29
N SER A 173 -16.39 -13.95 -7.15
CA SER A 173 -15.66 -15.01 -6.45
C SER A 173 -16.59 -16.10 -5.89
N GLU A 174 -17.74 -15.73 -5.35
CA GLU A 174 -18.77 -16.66 -4.89
C GLU A 174 -19.37 -17.42 -6.08
N TRP A 175 -19.64 -16.72 -7.19
CA TRP A 175 -20.14 -17.39 -8.38
C TRP A 175 -19.17 -18.44 -8.90
N LEU A 176 -17.87 -18.12 -8.97
CA LEU A 176 -16.84 -19.06 -9.41
C LEU A 176 -16.80 -20.33 -8.56
N GLU A 177 -16.89 -20.19 -7.23
CA GLU A 177 -16.83 -21.33 -6.30
C GLU A 177 -17.93 -22.36 -6.53
N PHE A 178 -19.16 -21.91 -6.82
CA PHE A 178 -20.31 -22.81 -6.91
C PHE A 178 -20.66 -23.24 -8.33
N HIS A 179 -20.21 -22.51 -9.36
CA HIS A 179 -20.73 -22.69 -10.72
C HIS A 179 -19.68 -23.14 -11.75
N VAL A 180 -18.40 -23.21 -11.39
CA VAL A 180 -17.34 -23.62 -12.32
C VAL A 180 -16.77 -24.99 -11.94
N ASP A 181 -16.68 -25.89 -12.93
CA ASP A 181 -15.93 -27.14 -12.79
C ASP A 181 -14.43 -26.86 -12.83
N HIS A 182 -13.82 -26.74 -11.66
CA HIS A 182 -12.40 -26.43 -11.49
C HIS A 182 -11.45 -27.57 -11.90
N LEU A 183 -11.97 -28.78 -12.14
CA LEU A 183 -11.16 -29.89 -12.67
C LEU A 183 -10.98 -29.79 -14.18
N LYS A 184 -11.88 -29.05 -14.86
CA LYS A 184 -11.86 -28.88 -16.33
C LYS A 184 -11.48 -27.47 -16.75
N THR A 185 -11.49 -26.50 -15.84
CA THR A 185 -11.38 -25.07 -16.16
C THR A 185 -10.17 -24.45 -15.48
N LYS A 186 -9.25 -23.89 -16.27
CA LYS A 186 -8.20 -22.98 -15.75
C LYS A 186 -8.77 -21.57 -15.67
N LEU A 187 -8.67 -20.95 -14.49
CA LEU A 187 -9.19 -19.60 -14.23
C LEU A 187 -8.07 -18.57 -14.23
N PHE A 188 -8.33 -17.45 -14.89
CA PHE A 188 -7.40 -16.34 -15.03
C PHE A 188 -8.08 -15.03 -14.66
N PHE A 189 -7.34 -14.14 -14.00
CA PHE A 189 -7.75 -12.75 -13.80
C PHE A 189 -6.65 -11.86 -14.35
N MET A 190 -6.99 -10.99 -15.30
CA MET A 190 -6.06 -10.01 -15.82
C MET A 190 -6.18 -8.74 -14.98
N SER A 191 -5.06 -8.27 -14.45
CA SER A 191 -5.05 -7.09 -13.60
C SER A 191 -5.38 -5.82 -14.39
N MET A 192 -5.48 -4.69 -13.69
CA MET A 192 -5.87 -3.40 -14.28
C MET A 192 -4.94 -2.99 -15.43
N SER A 193 -5.51 -2.61 -16.57
CA SER A 193 -4.79 -1.87 -17.62
C SER A 193 -4.62 -0.42 -17.16
N PRO A 194 -3.38 0.11 -17.10
CA PRO A 194 -3.15 1.49 -16.72
C PRO A 194 -3.61 2.47 -17.81
N THR A 195 -3.77 3.73 -17.43
CA THR A 195 -4.02 4.86 -18.33
C THR A 195 -2.87 5.86 -18.21
N HIS A 196 -2.70 6.71 -19.22
CA HIS A 196 -1.68 7.77 -19.22
C HIS A 196 -2.33 9.13 -19.48
N LEU A 197 -3.35 9.47 -18.69
CA LEU A 197 -4.10 10.72 -18.76
C LEU A 197 -3.36 11.85 -18.03
N SER A 198 -2.56 11.50 -17.01
CA SER A 198 -1.69 12.40 -16.22
C SER A 198 -2.32 13.75 -15.89
N PRO A 199 -3.06 13.89 -14.78
CA PRO A 199 -3.60 15.19 -14.34
C PRO A 199 -2.52 16.24 -14.03
N SER A 200 -1.28 15.79 -13.80
CA SER A 200 -0.13 16.58 -13.32
C SER A 200 0.85 17.01 -14.43
N GLY A 201 0.62 16.62 -15.69
CA GLY A 201 1.65 16.68 -16.74
C GLY A 201 1.14 16.48 -18.17
N GLN A 202 2.05 16.14 -19.08
CA GLN A 202 1.71 15.76 -20.46
C GLN A 202 1.16 14.34 -20.46
N ASN A 203 0.02 14.14 -21.12
CA ASN A 203 -0.58 12.82 -21.31
C ASN A 203 0.18 12.02 -22.39
N CYS A 204 -0.38 10.90 -22.86
CA CYS A 204 0.22 10.08 -23.92
C CYS A 204 0.41 10.77 -25.28
N TYR A 205 -0.01 12.03 -25.44
CA TYR A 205 0.15 12.77 -26.68
C TYR A 205 1.63 13.07 -26.99
N ASP A 206 2.05 12.73 -28.22
CA ASP A 206 3.43 12.81 -28.72
C ASP A 206 4.46 11.93 -27.99
N GLU A 207 4.01 10.96 -27.20
CA GLU A 207 4.87 9.96 -26.58
C GLU A 207 5.19 8.82 -27.56
N ALA A 208 6.47 8.60 -27.83
CA ALA A 208 6.94 7.61 -28.82
C ALA A 208 7.89 6.55 -28.24
N GLU A 209 8.29 6.70 -26.98
CA GLU A 209 9.21 5.79 -26.31
C GLU A 209 8.64 5.38 -24.94
N PRO A 210 8.91 4.14 -24.49
CA PRO A 210 8.52 3.70 -23.17
C PRO A 210 9.28 4.47 -22.08
N ILE A 211 8.75 4.43 -20.86
CA ILE A 211 9.42 4.95 -19.68
C ILE A 211 10.62 4.07 -19.37
N ALA A 212 11.81 4.66 -19.29
CA ALA A 212 13.07 3.95 -19.05
C ALA A 212 13.42 3.82 -17.56
N GLU A 213 12.77 4.57 -16.67
CA GLU A 213 13.03 4.56 -15.24
C GLU A 213 12.54 3.26 -14.61
N GLU A 214 13.46 2.39 -14.21
CA GLU A 214 13.13 1.13 -13.56
C GLU A 214 12.39 1.36 -12.23
N GLY A 215 11.31 0.61 -12.00
CA GLY A 215 10.47 0.75 -10.81
C GLY A 215 9.40 1.83 -10.94
N TYR A 216 9.21 2.42 -12.12
CA TYR A 216 8.14 3.38 -12.38
C TYR A 216 6.76 2.85 -11.98
N TRP A 217 5.95 3.76 -11.43
CA TRP A 217 4.56 3.52 -11.08
C TRP A 217 3.74 4.77 -11.43
N GLY A 218 2.68 4.59 -12.22
CA GLY A 218 1.84 5.69 -12.69
C GLY A 218 0.91 6.22 -11.61
N GLU A 219 0.61 7.52 -11.68
CA GLU A 219 -0.32 8.21 -10.76
C GLU A 219 -1.78 7.79 -10.98
N ASP A 220 -2.14 7.44 -12.22
CA ASP A 220 -3.50 7.05 -12.59
C ASP A 220 -3.89 5.66 -12.05
N THR A 221 -2.92 4.83 -11.68
CA THR A 221 -3.16 3.48 -11.18
C THR A 221 -3.64 3.48 -9.73
N ASN A 222 -4.85 2.97 -9.53
CA ASN A 222 -5.42 2.79 -8.20
C ASN A 222 -4.90 1.50 -7.53
N GLU A 223 -3.85 1.64 -6.71
CA GLU A 223 -3.31 0.53 -5.92
C GLU A 223 -4.32 -0.12 -4.98
N ASN A 224 -5.29 0.64 -4.45
CA ASN A 224 -6.28 0.09 -3.54
C ASN A 224 -7.21 -0.89 -4.27
N MET A 225 -7.60 -0.60 -5.52
CA MET A 225 -8.34 -1.55 -6.35
C MET A 225 -7.54 -2.83 -6.58
N MET A 226 -6.24 -2.72 -6.87
CA MET A 226 -5.36 -3.87 -7.05
C MET A 226 -5.27 -4.75 -5.79
N ARG A 227 -5.12 -4.12 -4.60
CA ARG A 227 -5.12 -4.82 -3.31
C ARG A 227 -6.44 -5.56 -3.05
N VAL A 228 -7.58 -5.00 -3.47
CA VAL A 228 -8.88 -5.67 -3.38
C VAL A 228 -8.89 -6.93 -4.24
N VAL A 229 -8.39 -6.90 -5.48
CA VAL A 229 -8.28 -8.10 -6.33
C VAL A 229 -7.43 -9.17 -5.66
N GLU A 230 -6.26 -8.81 -5.17
CA GLU A 230 -5.35 -9.74 -4.49
C GLU A 230 -6.00 -10.37 -3.27
N LYS A 231 -6.68 -9.57 -2.45
CA LYS A 231 -7.44 -10.04 -1.28
C LYS A 231 -8.51 -11.05 -1.67
N VAL A 232 -9.30 -10.75 -2.71
CA VAL A 232 -10.39 -11.63 -3.17
C VAL A 232 -9.84 -12.94 -3.73
N ILE A 233 -8.82 -12.89 -4.60
CA ILE A 233 -8.18 -14.09 -5.16
C ILE A 233 -7.54 -14.94 -4.06
N LYS A 234 -6.88 -14.31 -3.08
CA LYS A 234 -6.30 -15.02 -1.92
C LYS A 234 -7.38 -15.71 -1.08
N SER A 235 -8.50 -15.04 -0.83
CA SER A 235 -9.66 -15.60 -0.13
C SER A 235 -10.25 -16.79 -0.89
N LEU A 236 -10.43 -16.65 -2.21
CA LEU A 236 -10.94 -17.70 -3.09
C LEU A 236 -10.02 -18.93 -3.14
N ARG A 237 -8.70 -18.71 -3.14
CA ARG A 237 -7.71 -19.79 -2.99
C ARG A 237 -7.87 -20.55 -1.68
N GLY A 238 -8.17 -19.85 -0.58
CA GLY A 238 -8.47 -20.47 0.72
C GLY A 238 -9.71 -21.37 0.71
N ARG A 239 -10.65 -21.14 -0.23
CA ARG A 239 -11.84 -21.97 -0.49
C ARG A 239 -11.59 -23.09 -1.49
N GLY A 240 -10.35 -23.30 -1.92
CA GLY A 240 -9.97 -24.38 -2.85
C GLY A 240 -10.08 -24.02 -4.34
N VAL A 241 -10.38 -22.75 -4.67
CA VAL A 241 -10.52 -22.29 -6.05
C VAL A 241 -9.30 -21.44 -6.43
N SER A 242 -8.49 -21.95 -7.35
CA SER A 242 -7.28 -21.27 -7.80
C SER A 242 -7.56 -20.41 -9.02
N VAL A 243 -7.28 -19.11 -8.92
CA VAL A 243 -7.27 -18.17 -10.05
C VAL A 243 -5.85 -17.67 -10.24
N GLN A 244 -5.34 -17.79 -11.48
CA GLN A 244 -4.04 -17.26 -11.86
C GLN A 244 -4.16 -15.78 -12.21
N MET A 245 -3.45 -14.94 -11.46
CA MET A 245 -3.35 -13.51 -11.78
C MET A 245 -2.36 -13.32 -12.93
N LEU A 246 -2.78 -12.65 -14.00
CA LEU A 246 -1.88 -12.01 -14.97
C LEU A 246 -1.66 -10.58 -14.51
N ASN A 247 -0.57 -10.34 -13.77
CA ASN A 247 -0.24 -9.02 -13.28
C ASN A 247 0.40 -8.20 -14.41
N ILE A 248 -0.45 -7.56 -15.21
CA ILE A 248 -0.07 -6.75 -16.38
C ILE A 248 0.10 -5.27 -16.05
N THR A 249 -0.27 -4.83 -14.84
CA THR A 249 -0.40 -3.40 -14.53
C THR A 249 0.94 -2.69 -14.62
N GLN A 250 1.92 -3.10 -13.80
CA GLN A 250 3.23 -2.43 -13.77
C GLN A 250 3.97 -2.50 -15.11
N LEU A 251 3.97 -3.66 -15.78
CA LEU A 251 4.67 -3.79 -17.06
C LEU A 251 4.04 -2.91 -18.15
N SER A 252 2.76 -2.57 -18.02
CA SER A 252 2.04 -1.71 -18.96
C SER A 252 2.17 -0.23 -18.62
N GLU A 253 2.47 0.13 -17.36
CA GLU A 253 2.77 1.51 -16.93
C GLU A 253 3.99 2.09 -17.65
N TYR A 254 4.94 1.24 -18.04
CA TYR A 254 6.08 1.71 -18.83
C TYR A 254 5.70 2.14 -20.24
N ARG A 255 4.50 1.82 -20.73
CA ARG A 255 4.17 1.84 -22.16
C ARG A 255 3.29 3.03 -22.56
N LYS A 256 3.59 4.23 -22.07
CA LYS A 256 2.91 5.46 -22.48
C LYS A 256 2.90 5.69 -24.01
N ASP A 257 3.86 5.11 -24.73
CA ASP A 257 3.99 5.10 -26.20
C ASP A 257 2.98 4.19 -26.93
N GLY A 258 2.38 3.24 -26.21
CA GLY A 258 1.55 2.19 -26.81
C GLY A 258 0.10 2.58 -27.10
N HIS A 259 -0.31 3.79 -26.74
CA HIS A 259 -1.68 4.27 -26.88
C HIS A 259 -1.98 4.78 -28.30
N PRO A 260 -3.24 4.70 -28.78
CA PRO A 260 -3.65 5.30 -30.05
C PRO A 260 -3.48 6.82 -30.09
N SER A 261 -3.55 7.49 -28.93
CA SER A 261 -3.53 8.95 -28.86
C SER A 261 -4.62 9.52 -29.78
N ILE A 262 -4.27 10.37 -30.74
CA ILE A 262 -5.21 10.94 -31.72
C ILE A 262 -5.49 10.01 -32.91
N TYR A 263 -4.73 8.93 -33.08
CA TYR A 263 -4.77 8.02 -34.23
C TYR A 263 -5.84 6.93 -34.11
N ARG A 264 -7.07 7.34 -33.77
CA ARG A 264 -8.24 6.46 -33.71
C ARG A 264 -9.44 7.05 -34.43
N LYS A 265 -10.40 6.19 -34.75
CA LYS A 265 -11.69 6.65 -35.31
C LYS A 265 -12.42 7.50 -34.27
N GLN A 266 -12.65 8.76 -34.63
CA GLN A 266 -13.55 9.66 -33.93
C GLN A 266 -14.95 9.50 -34.52
N TRP A 267 -15.94 9.17 -33.68
CA TRP A 267 -17.32 8.96 -34.13
C TRP A 267 -18.03 10.28 -34.41
N GLU A 268 -17.66 11.32 -33.66
CA GLU A 268 -18.11 12.70 -33.86
C GLU A 268 -16.96 13.55 -34.44
N PRO A 269 -17.26 14.53 -35.31
CA PRO A 269 -16.25 15.47 -35.79
C PRO A 269 -15.61 16.25 -34.63
N LEU A 270 -14.28 16.40 -34.68
CA LEU A 270 -13.55 17.16 -33.67
C LEU A 270 -13.92 18.65 -33.72
N THR A 271 -14.07 19.26 -32.55
CA THR A 271 -14.25 20.70 -32.44
C THR A 271 -12.98 21.44 -32.87
N LYS A 272 -13.09 22.73 -33.19
CA LYS A 272 -11.92 23.54 -33.54
C LYS A 272 -10.90 23.60 -32.38
N GLU A 273 -11.39 23.68 -31.15
CA GLU A 273 -10.56 23.65 -29.94
C GLU A 273 -9.76 22.35 -29.83
N GLN A 274 -10.40 21.21 -30.12
CA GLN A 274 -9.72 19.91 -30.15
C GLN A 274 -8.68 19.85 -31.27
N GLN A 275 -9.00 20.35 -32.46
CA GLN A 275 -8.03 20.39 -33.58
C GLN A 275 -6.82 21.27 -33.26
N ASP A 276 -7.03 22.40 -32.58
CA ASP A 276 -5.98 23.34 -32.16
C ASP A 276 -5.17 22.80 -30.95
N ASN A 277 -5.70 21.85 -30.19
CA ASN A 277 -5.04 21.19 -29.06
C ASN A 277 -5.21 19.66 -29.10
N PRO A 278 -4.38 18.94 -29.89
CA PRO A 278 -4.59 17.51 -30.11
C PRO A 278 -4.48 16.63 -28.85
N GLY A 279 -3.68 17.05 -27.88
CA GLY A 279 -3.59 16.36 -26.59
C GLY A 279 -4.91 16.31 -25.82
N SER A 280 -5.83 17.26 -26.03
CA SER A 280 -7.13 17.32 -25.33
C SER A 280 -8.09 16.19 -25.68
N TYR A 281 -7.92 15.54 -26.84
CA TYR A 281 -8.76 14.44 -27.30
C TYR A 281 -7.98 13.14 -27.52
N ALA A 282 -6.71 13.10 -27.11
CA ALA A 282 -5.88 11.92 -27.19
C ALA A 282 -6.46 10.78 -26.34
N ASP A 283 -6.59 9.60 -26.92
CA ASP A 283 -6.98 8.39 -26.21
C ASP A 283 -5.76 7.74 -25.55
N CYS A 284 -5.66 7.95 -24.24
CA CYS A 284 -4.62 7.38 -23.38
C CYS A 284 -5.15 6.26 -22.48
N ILE A 285 -6.20 5.55 -22.93
CA ILE A 285 -6.85 4.46 -22.20
C ILE A 285 -6.75 3.16 -22.99
N HIS A 286 -7.01 3.20 -24.30
CA HIS A 286 -6.94 2.02 -25.18
C HIS A 286 -5.54 1.80 -25.72
N TRP A 287 -5.30 0.67 -26.40
CA TRP A 287 -3.98 0.31 -26.91
C TRP A 287 -3.98 0.14 -28.43
N CYS A 288 -2.88 0.54 -29.07
CA CYS A 288 -2.60 0.17 -30.46
C CYS A 288 -2.40 -1.34 -30.59
N LEU A 289 -2.76 -1.87 -31.76
CA LEU A 289 -2.44 -3.24 -32.17
C LEU A 289 -1.72 -3.22 -33.54
N PRO A 290 -0.61 -3.98 -33.71
CA PRO A 290 0.08 -4.77 -32.68
C PRO A 290 0.69 -3.88 -31.58
N GLY A 291 0.82 -4.40 -30.35
CA GLY A 291 1.23 -3.59 -29.21
C GLY A 291 1.18 -4.30 -27.85
N VAL A 292 0.96 -3.51 -26.79
CA VAL A 292 0.99 -3.98 -25.39
C VAL A 292 0.07 -5.19 -25.11
N PRO A 293 -1.16 -5.26 -25.66
CA PRO A 293 -2.02 -6.44 -25.45
C PRO A 293 -1.46 -7.74 -26.04
N ASP A 294 -0.55 -7.68 -27.03
CA ASP A 294 0.09 -8.88 -27.56
C ASP A 294 0.97 -9.55 -26.50
N VAL A 295 1.66 -8.76 -25.67
CA VAL A 295 2.46 -9.25 -24.53
C VAL A 295 1.56 -9.86 -23.47
N TRP A 296 0.40 -9.27 -23.18
CA TRP A 296 -0.58 -9.86 -22.25
C TRP A 296 -1.02 -11.26 -22.71
N ASN A 297 -1.29 -11.41 -24.01
CA ASN A 297 -1.63 -12.69 -24.61
C ASN A 297 -0.47 -13.68 -24.55
N GLN A 298 0.77 -13.24 -24.77
CA GLN A 298 1.95 -14.11 -24.60
C GLN A 298 2.09 -14.63 -23.17
N LEU A 299 1.85 -13.78 -22.16
CA LEU A 299 1.83 -14.20 -20.75
C LEU A 299 0.72 -15.21 -20.48
N LEU A 300 -0.47 -15.00 -21.05
CA LEU A 300 -1.55 -15.98 -20.96
C LEU A 300 -1.17 -17.32 -21.60
N TYR A 301 -0.58 -17.31 -22.79
CA TYR A 301 -0.14 -18.53 -23.47
C TYR A 301 0.91 -19.28 -22.67
N ALA A 302 1.85 -18.58 -22.02
CA ALA A 302 2.85 -19.19 -21.15
C ALA A 302 2.21 -19.95 -19.96
N TYR A 303 1.10 -19.46 -19.40
CA TYR A 303 0.37 -20.18 -18.36
C TYR A 303 -0.53 -21.32 -18.90
N LEU A 304 -1.04 -21.18 -20.11
CA LEU A 304 -1.88 -22.20 -20.73
C LEU A 304 -1.04 -23.42 -21.14
N PHE A 305 0.14 -23.18 -21.71
CA PHE A 305 1.05 -24.16 -22.27
C PHE A 305 2.43 -24.08 -21.60
N PRO A 306 2.54 -24.45 -20.30
CA PRO A 306 3.84 -24.53 -19.63
C PRO A 306 4.66 -25.67 -20.23
N GLU A 307 5.97 -25.45 -20.38
CA GLU A 307 6.93 -26.47 -20.81
C GLU A 307 7.13 -27.59 -19.78
#